data_AF-A0A6H9LPE6-F1
#
_entry.id   AF-A0A6H9LPE6-F1
#
_cell.length_a   1.000
_cell.length_b   1.000
_cell.length_c   1.000
_cell.angle_alpha   90.00
_cell.angle_beta   90.00
_cell.angle_gamma   90.00
#
_symmetry.space_group_name_H-M   'P 1'
#
loop_
_entity.id
_entity.type
_entity.pdbx_description
1 polymer ?
#
loop_
_entity_poly.entity_id
_entity_poly.type
_entity_poly.pdbx_seq_one_letter_code
_entity_poly.pdbx_strand_id
1 'polypeptide(L)' 'SAILIVSEAGGKVTKIDLREYSIFSDQILASNTLIHKQMADVLSSKKA' A
#
# COMPACT_ATOMS: atom_id res chain seq x y z
N SER A 1 -5.82 10.69 -8.76
CA SER A 1 -4.79 11.72 -8.52
C SER A 1 -3.98 11.51 -7.23
N ALA A 2 -4.56 11.05 -6.11
CA ALA A 2 -3.83 10.86 -4.84
C ALA A 2 -2.62 9.90 -4.92
N ILE A 3 -2.69 8.84 -5.71
CA ILE A 3 -1.59 7.88 -5.90
C ILE A 3 -0.33 8.57 -6.45
N LEU A 4 -0.50 9.46 -7.43
CA LEU A 4 0.62 10.22 -7.99
C LEU A 4 1.26 11.11 -6.93
N ILE A 5 0.44 11.82 -6.14
CA ILE A 5 0.93 12.69 -5.05
C ILE A 5 1.75 11.89 -4.04
N VAL A 6 1.26 10.72 -3.62
CA VAL A 6 1.97 9.85 -2.68
C VAL A 6 3.29 9.35 -3.26
N SER A 7 3.30 8.92 -4.52
CA SER A 7 4.52 8.46 -5.20
C SER A 7 5.56 9.57 -5.34
N GLU A 8 5.16 10.77 -5.78
CA GLU A 8 6.06 11.92 -5.92
C GLU A 8 6.60 12.41 -4.56
N ALA A 9 5.84 12.23 -3.48
CA ALA A 9 6.29 12.50 -2.11
C ALA A 9 7.24 11.42 -1.55
N GLY A 10 7.65 10.43 -2.35
CA GLY A 10 8.50 9.31 -1.91
C GLY A 10 7.76 8.24 -1.11
N GLY A 11 6.43 8.24 -1.15
CA GLY A 11 5.59 7.20 -0.59
C GLY A 11 5.60 5.92 -1.44
N LYS A 12 5.01 4.86 -0.89
CA LYS A 12 4.89 3.55 -1.52
C LYS A 12 3.41 3.17 -1.63
N VAL A 13 3.04 2.65 -2.79
CA VAL A 13 1.68 2.22 -3.10
C VAL A 13 1.72 0.77 -3.58
N THR A 14 1.03 -0.12 -2.87
CA THR A 14 0.91 -1.55 -3.21
C THR A 14 -0.49 -2.06 -2.84
N LYS A 15 -0.75 -3.35 -3.00
CA LYS A 15 -1.86 -4.05 -2.36
C LYS A 15 -1.49 -4.41 -0.91
N ILE A 16 -2.46 -4.84 -0.11
CA ILE A 16 -2.20 -5.30 1.27
C ILE A 16 -1.20 -6.47 1.30
N ASP A 17 -1.17 -7.30 0.26
CA ASP A 17 -0.22 -8.42 0.10
C ASP A 17 1.16 -7.99 -0.47
N LEU A 18 1.43 -6.69 -0.50
CA LEU A 18 2.67 -6.07 -1.02
C LEU A 18 2.92 -6.25 -2.53
N ARG A 19 2.00 -6.87 -3.28
CA ARG A 19 2.09 -6.91 -4.74
C ARG A 19 1.77 -5.53 -5.32
N GLU A 20 2.23 -5.31 -6.55
CA GLU A 20 2.00 -4.07 -7.26
C GLU A 20 0.50 -3.73 -7.34
N TYR A 21 0.20 -2.47 -7.08
CA TYR A 21 -1.14 -1.94 -7.22
C TYR A 21 -1.48 -1.71 -8.70
N SER A 22 -2.71 -2.00 -9.07
CA SER A 22 -3.34 -1.56 -10.33
C SER A 22 -4.62 -0.81 -10.01
N ILE A 23 -5.04 0.13 -10.87
CA ILE A 23 -6.31 0.87 -10.71
C ILE A 23 -7.55 -0.01 -10.68
N PHE A 24 -7.43 -1.26 -11.10
CA PHE A 24 -8.49 -2.28 -11.06
C PHE A 24 -8.42 -3.17 -9.81
N SER A 25 -7.57 -2.84 -8.84
CA SER A 25 -7.41 -3.65 -7.62
C SER A 25 -8.50 -3.32 -6.60
N ASP A 26 -9.07 -4.34 -5.98
CA ASP A 26 -10.11 -4.18 -4.95
C ASP A 26 -9.58 -3.57 -3.64
N GLN A 27 -8.25 -3.55 -3.46
CA GLN A 27 -7.57 -3.08 -2.25
C GLN A 27 -6.31 -2.29 -2.63
N ILE A 28 -6.03 -1.25 -1.85
CA ILE A 28 -4.86 -0.39 -1.96
C ILE A 28 -4.25 -0.15 -0.58
N LEU A 29 -2.93 -0.12 -0.51
CA LEU A 29 -2.14 0.29 0.63
C LEU A 29 -1.20 1.41 0.19
N ALA A 30 -1.33 2.59 0.78
CA ALA A 30 -0.47 3.74 0.53
C ALA A 30 0.12 4.22 1.86
N SER A 31 1.46 4.31 1.96
CA SER A 31 2.16 4.81 3.15
C SER A 31 3.55 5.35 2.80
N ASN A 32 4.34 5.74 3.80
CA ASN A 32 5.79 5.94 3.61
C ASN A 32 6.53 4.60 3.48
N THR A 33 7.78 4.63 3.02
CA THR A 33 8.63 3.45 2.81
C THR A 33 9.08 2.75 4.09
N LEU A 34 9.15 3.47 5.22
CA LEU A 34 9.65 2.97 6.50
C LEU A 34 8.70 1.93 7.13
N ILE A 35 7.39 2.19 7.05
CA ILE A 35 6.38 1.37 7.76
C ILE A 35 5.50 0.52 6.84
N HIS A 36 5.69 0.60 5.52
CA HIS A 36 4.78 -0.02 4.55
C HIS A 36 4.57 -1.52 4.77
N LYS A 37 5.66 -2.25 5.02
CA LYS A 37 5.61 -3.70 5.30
C LYS A 37 4.91 -4.01 6.62
N GLN A 38 5.22 -3.27 7.68
CA GLN A 38 4.59 -3.45 8.99
C GLN A 38 3.08 -3.21 8.93
N MET A 39 2.65 -2.20 8.17
CA MET A 39 1.23 -1.96 7.92
C MET A 39 0.58 -3.12 7.16
N ALA A 40 1.22 -3.63 6.11
CA ALA A 40 0.75 -4.80 5.38
C ALA A 40 0.60 -6.03 6.30
N ASP A 41 1.57 -6.27 7.17
CA ASP A 41 1.56 -7.41 8.11
C ASP A 41 0.40 -7.32 9.11
N VAL A 42 0.16 -6.14 9.70
CA VAL A 42 -0.95 -5.90 10.64
C VAL A 42 -2.32 -6.03 9.96
N LEU A 43 -2.44 -5.54 8.73
CA LEU A 43 -3.70 -5.62 7.99
C LEU A 43 -3.98 -7.03 7.44
N SER A 44 -2.93 -7.77 7.09
CA SER A 44 -3.04 -9.17 6.61
C SER A 44 -3.39 -10.13 7.74
N SER A 45 -2.89 -9.88 8.96
CA SER A 45 -3.21 -10.71 10.14
C SER A 45 -4.66 -10.56 10.62
N LYS A 46 -5.35 -9.47 10.25
CA LYS A 46 -6.78 -9.27 10.54
C LYS A 46 -7.74 -10.03 9.61
N LYS A 47 -7.22 -10.78 8.62
CA LYS A 47 -8.00 -11.59 7.68
C LYS A 47 -8.11 -13.08 8.06
N ALA A 48 -7.67 -13.46 9.27
CA ALA A 48 -7.85 -14.80 9.82
C ALA A 48 -9.13 -14.91 10.68
#